data_AF-A0A3P1W5R0-F1
#
_entry.id   AF-A0A3P1W5R0-F1
#
_cell.length_a   1.000
_cell.length_b   1.000
_cell.length_c   1.000
_cell.angle_alpha   90.00
_cell.angle_beta   90.00
_cell.angle_gamma   90.00
#
_symmetry.space_group_name_H-M   'P 1'
#
loop_
_entity.id
_entity.type
_entity.pdbx_description
1 polymer ?
#
loop_
_entity_poly.entity_id
_entity_poly.type
_entity_poly.pdbx_seq_one_letter_code
_entity_poly.pdbx_strand_id
1 'polypeptide(L)'
;MSLEKSAKYKETAKGSRYGVKENGTITVSDKIYNENRVSTAHRTLPLGKTVKVMNLDNGKSVIAVVNDRDPYIKNRIIDLSKEAY
;
A
#
# COMPACT_ATOMS: atom_id res chain seq x y z
N MET A 1 -5.08 3.43 -12.77
CA MET A 1 -3.89 3.68 -13.63
C MET A 1 -3.79 2.56 -14.64
N SER A 2 -3.33 2.80 -15.88
CA SER A 2 -3.09 1.71 -16.84
C SER A 2 -1.89 0.85 -16.40
N LEU A 3 -1.82 -0.39 -16.88
CA LEU A 3 -0.70 -1.30 -16.58
C LEU A 3 0.64 -0.71 -17.03
N GLU A 4 0.70 -0.18 -18.26
CA GLU A 4 1.91 0.43 -18.82
C GLU A 4 2.40 1.62 -17.99
N LYS A 5 1.48 2.48 -17.55
CA LYS A 5 1.83 3.63 -16.69
C LYS A 5 2.29 3.16 -15.31
N SER A 6 1.65 2.13 -14.75
CA SER A 6 2.02 1.58 -13.44
C SER A 6 3.40 0.95 -13.43
N ALA A 7 3.84 0.34 -14.53
CA ALA A 7 5.16 -0.27 -14.65
C ALA A 7 6.31 0.75 -14.57
N LYS A 8 6.05 2.02 -14.92
CA LYS A 8 7.01 3.13 -14.86
C LYS A 8 6.76 4.08 -13.68
N TYR A 9 5.80 3.75 -12.82
CA TYR A 9 5.41 4.63 -11.73
C TYR A 9 6.47 4.68 -10.64
N LYS A 10 6.83 5.91 -10.25
CA LYS A 10 7.71 6.19 -9.12
C LYS A 10 7.27 7.50 -8.49
N GLU A 11 7.08 7.50 -7.19
CA GLU A 11 6.70 8.69 -6.43
C GLU A 11 7.34 8.63 -5.04
N THR A 12 7.68 9.80 -4.49
CA THR A 12 8.22 9.97 -3.14
C THR A 12 7.26 10.87 -2.37
N ALA A 13 6.68 10.35 -1.29
CA ALA A 13 5.79 11.09 -0.40
C ALA A 13 5.72 10.40 0.96
N LYS A 14 4.90 10.94 1.89
CA LYS A 14 4.72 10.31 3.20
C LYS A 14 3.98 8.97 3.06
N GLY A 15 4.57 7.94 3.65
CA GLY A 15 3.92 6.67 3.91
C GLY A 15 3.42 6.58 5.35
N SER A 16 2.67 5.53 5.60
CA SER A 16 1.95 5.28 6.86
C SER A 16 1.55 3.81 6.91
N ARG A 17 0.89 3.41 7.98
CA ARG A 17 0.27 2.08 8.09
C ARG A 17 -1.22 2.18 8.41
N TYR A 18 -1.95 1.11 8.11
CA TYR A 18 -3.31 0.92 8.59
C TYR A 18 -3.38 0.99 10.12
N GLY A 19 -4.52 1.46 10.63
CA GLY A 19 -4.86 1.31 12.04
C GLY A 19 -5.16 -0.15 12.41
N VAL A 20 -5.33 -0.37 13.72
CA VAL A 20 -5.64 -1.69 14.28
C VAL A 20 -7.11 -2.07 14.04
N LYS A 21 -8.00 -1.08 13.88
CA LYS A 21 -9.45 -1.30 13.76
C LYS A 21 -9.86 -1.87 12.40
N GLU A 22 -8.97 -1.71 11.43
CA GLU A 22 -9.13 -2.13 10.05
C GLU A 22 -8.91 -3.63 9.91
N ASN A 23 -8.17 -4.28 10.82
CA ASN A 23 -7.93 -5.72 10.74
C ASN A 23 -9.26 -6.50 10.76
N GLY A 24 -9.49 -7.33 9.75
CA GLY A 24 -10.75 -8.06 9.57
C GLY A 24 -11.80 -7.36 8.67
N THR A 25 -11.57 -6.12 8.21
CA THR A 25 -12.47 -5.46 7.26
C THR A 25 -12.25 -5.96 5.83
N ILE A 26 -13.23 -5.77 4.95
CA ILE A 26 -13.12 -6.09 3.53
C ILE A 26 -12.42 -4.93 2.82
N THR A 27 -11.32 -5.24 2.12
CA THR A 27 -10.61 -4.31 1.23
C THR A 27 -11.33 -4.12 -0.10
N VAL A 28 -10.97 -3.11 -0.87
CA VAL A 28 -11.51 -2.90 -2.24
C VAL A 28 -11.20 -4.06 -3.20
N SER A 29 -10.25 -4.95 -2.87
CA SER A 29 -10.01 -6.18 -3.65
C SER A 29 -10.92 -7.37 -3.27
N ASP A 30 -11.97 -7.15 -2.48
CA ASP A 30 -12.88 -8.15 -1.92
C ASP A 30 -12.20 -9.19 -1.01
N LYS A 31 -11.00 -8.87 -0.50
CA LYS A 31 -10.26 -9.70 0.46
C LYS A 31 -10.31 -9.07 1.84
N ILE A 32 -10.40 -9.91 2.87
CA ILE A 32 -10.27 -9.48 4.26
C ILE A 32 -8.84 -8.93 4.48
N TYR A 33 -8.74 -7.70 5.00
CA TYR A 33 -7.48 -7.14 5.44
C TYR A 33 -6.96 -7.94 6.65
N ASN A 34 -5.70 -8.33 6.57
CA ASN A 34 -4.99 -9.05 7.62
C ASN A 34 -3.68 -8.32 7.89
N GLU A 35 -3.52 -7.81 9.11
CA GLU A 35 -2.35 -7.02 9.49
C GLU A 35 -1.01 -7.79 9.38
N ASN A 36 -1.06 -9.11 9.45
CA ASN A 36 0.09 -10.03 9.37
C ASN A 36 0.42 -10.45 7.93
N ARG A 37 -0.31 -9.94 6.92
CA ARG A 37 0.02 -10.14 5.50
C ARG A 37 0.73 -8.91 4.97
N VAL A 38 1.69 -9.12 4.06
CA VAL A 38 2.42 -8.02 3.40
C VAL A 38 1.55 -7.40 2.29
N SER A 39 0.81 -6.36 2.63
CA SER A 39 -0.13 -5.69 1.72
C SER A 39 -0.09 -4.17 1.87
N THR A 40 -0.72 -3.46 0.94
CA THR A 40 -0.77 -2.01 0.94
C THR A 40 -1.99 -1.42 0.24
N ALA A 41 -2.40 -0.22 0.67
CA ALA A 41 -3.36 0.64 -0.01
C ALA A 41 -2.63 1.64 -0.91
N HIS A 42 -3.16 1.84 -2.13
CA HIS A 42 -2.74 2.95 -2.97
C HIS A 42 -3.90 3.42 -3.85
N ARG A 43 -4.06 4.75 -4.02
CA ARG A 43 -5.20 5.37 -4.72
C ARG A 43 -5.41 4.88 -6.15
N THR A 44 -4.34 4.77 -6.94
CA THR A 44 -4.46 4.57 -8.40
C THR A 44 -3.71 3.38 -8.98
N LEU A 45 -2.80 2.75 -8.24
CA LEU A 45 -2.06 1.58 -8.70
C LEU A 45 -3.03 0.41 -8.90
N PRO A 46 -2.82 -0.44 -9.92
CA PRO A 46 -3.71 -1.58 -10.17
C PRO A 46 -3.74 -2.53 -8.96
N LEU A 47 -4.94 -3.00 -8.61
CA LEU A 47 -5.10 -4.00 -7.54
C LEU A 47 -4.45 -5.33 -7.96
N GLY A 48 -3.99 -6.09 -6.97
CA GLY A 48 -3.33 -7.39 -7.16
C GLY A 48 -1.90 -7.30 -7.69
N LYS A 49 -1.36 -6.09 -7.93
CA LYS A 49 0.03 -5.88 -8.30
C LYS A 49 0.90 -5.64 -7.08
N THR A 50 2.19 -5.90 -7.21
CA THR A 50 3.17 -5.61 -6.16
C THR A 50 3.85 -4.28 -6.41
N VAL A 51 4.23 -3.61 -5.32
CA VAL A 51 5.02 -2.38 -5.33
C VAL A 51 6.17 -2.52 -4.35
N LYS A 52 7.35 -2.03 -4.73
CA LYS A 52 8.49 -1.88 -3.82
C LYS A 52 8.34 -0.54 -3.09
N VAL A 53 8.26 -0.59 -1.77
CA VAL A 53 8.23 0.59 -0.90
C VAL A 53 9.55 0.65 -0.16
N MET A 54 10.20 1.81 -0.19
CA MET A 54 11.49 2.04 0.46
C MET A 54 11.33 3.14 1.49
N ASN A 55 11.73 2.85 2.73
CA ASN A 55 11.86 3.86 3.75
C ASN A 55 13.19 4.60 3.53
N LEU A 56 13.11 5.90 3.23
CA LEU A 56 14.28 6.70 2.91
C LEU A 56 15.16 7.01 4.13
N ASP A 57 14.60 6.93 5.34
CA ASP A 57 15.32 7.25 6.58
C ASP A 57 16.31 6.14 6.96
N ASN A 58 16.00 4.89 6.61
CA ASN A 58 16.81 3.72 6.98
C ASN A 58 17.23 2.81 5.81
N GLY A 59 16.80 3.13 4.58
CA GLY A 59 17.12 2.37 3.36
C GLY A 59 16.46 0.99 3.26
N LYS A 60 15.64 0.57 4.23
CA LYS A 60 14.92 -0.70 4.18
C LYS A 60 13.81 -0.64 3.14
N SER A 61 13.49 -1.78 2.55
CA SER A 61 12.40 -1.89 1.58
C SER A 61 11.60 -3.17 1.72
N VAL A 62 10.34 -3.09 1.33
CA VAL A 62 9.40 -4.21 1.31
C VAL A 62 8.71 -4.28 -0.06
N ILE A 63 8.35 -5.48 -0.49
CA ILE A 63 7.50 -5.70 -1.67
C ILE A 63 6.11 -6.05 -1.15
N ALA A 64 5.12 -5.19 -1.38
CA ALA A 64 3.76 -5.34 -0.86
C ALA A 64 2.73 -5.43 -1.99
N VAL A 65 1.68 -6.23 -1.77
CA VAL A 65 0.56 -6.35 -2.72
C VAL A 65 -0.41 -5.18 -2.52
N VAL A 66 -0.72 -4.46 -3.60
CA VAL A 66 -1.76 -3.43 -3.63
C VAL A 66 -3.12 -4.12 -3.60
N ASN A 67 -3.84 -4.05 -2.48
CA ASN A 67 -5.13 -4.70 -2.30
C ASN A 67 -6.26 -3.75 -1.90
N ASP A 68 -5.96 -2.46 -1.71
CA ASP A 68 -6.95 -1.50 -1.25
C ASP A 68 -6.78 -0.07 -1.80
N ARG A 69 -7.73 0.80 -1.47
CA ARG A 69 -7.77 2.22 -1.84
C ARG A 69 -7.72 3.12 -0.63
N ASP A 70 -6.51 3.54 -0.32
CA ASP A 70 -6.18 4.55 0.68
C ASP A 70 -4.74 5.03 0.39
N PRO A 71 -4.20 6.00 1.14
CA PRO A 71 -4.88 6.91 2.06
C PRO A 71 -5.63 8.02 1.30
N TYR A 72 -6.77 8.50 1.80
CA TYR A 72 -7.39 9.76 1.31
C TYR A 72 -6.92 11.03 2.04
N ILE A 73 -5.79 10.93 2.75
CA ILE A 73 -5.18 12.05 3.48
C ILE A 73 -4.16 12.79 2.60
N LYS A 74 -4.24 14.12 2.60
CA LYS A 74 -3.32 15.00 1.85
C LYS A 74 -1.86 14.69 2.21
N ASN A 75 -0.99 14.67 1.20
CA ASN A 75 0.46 14.40 1.31
C ASN A 75 0.85 12.97 1.75
N ARG A 76 -0.11 12.06 1.94
CA ARG A 76 0.16 10.62 2.06
C ARG A 76 -0.13 9.91 0.74
N ILE A 77 0.65 8.90 0.42
CA ILE A 77 0.54 8.16 -0.86
C ILE A 77 0.24 6.67 -0.67
N ILE A 78 0.64 6.10 0.46
CA ILE A 78 0.62 4.66 0.66
C ILE A 78 0.40 4.31 2.13
N ASP A 79 -0.46 3.32 2.35
CA ASP A 79 -0.71 2.72 3.66
C ASP A 79 -0.23 1.27 3.64
N LEU A 80 0.77 0.94 4.43
CA LEU A 80 1.32 -0.39 4.58
C LEU A 80 0.55 -1.18 5.65
N SER A 81 0.48 -2.50 5.50
CA SER A 81 0.07 -3.36 6.61
C SER A 81 1.07 -3.29 7.77
N LYS A 82 0.67 -3.75 8.96
CA LYS A 82 1.56 -3.81 10.13
C LYS A 82 2.82 -4.63 9.86
N GLU A 83 2.68 -5.76 9.17
CA GLU A 83 3.82 -6.61 8.78
C GLU A 83 4.77 -5.93 7.78
N ALA A 84 4.26 -5.00 6.98
CA ALA A 84 5.04 -4.36 5.92
C ALA A 84 5.71 -3.03 6.35
N TYR A 85 5.32 -2.44 7.48
CA TYR A 85 5.75 -1.10 7.93
C TYR A 85 7.01 -1.15 8.80
#